data_AF-A0A7W7WF70-F1
#
_entry.id   AF-A0A7W7WF70-F1
#
_cell.length_a   1.000
_cell.length_b   1.000
_cell.length_c   1.000
_cell.angle_alpha   90.00
_cell.angle_beta   90.00
_cell.angle_gamma   90.00
#
_symmetry.space_group_name_H-M   'P 1'
#
loop_
_entity.id
_entity.type
_entity.pdbx_description
1 polymer ?
#
loop_
_entity_poly.entity_id
_entity_poly.type
_entity_poly.pdbx_seq_one_letter_code
_entity_poly.pdbx_strand_id
1 'polypeptide(L)'
;MPKKQNTTAQRAREAARQGTKYTQALRNGAGYHPAAGTTATASEDDRFGGHEFEYEQVTDLFRCTECRVYEVVARDTDGPIKPCTGPIGYGGDTERVYLLLTENPELPHSHVASLAWNIRNTGIGRAPRYAWRDGKLLVESAPSVVAELARRIEQITSTIDSRQVPAVSSVDHLTAEAGRAILAENYAAYVAEYGEPA
;
A
#
# COMPACT_ATOMS: atom_id res chain seq x y z
N MET A 1 -24.08 32.53 21.39
CA MET A 1 -23.65 31.23 20.82
C MET A 1 -22.30 31.41 20.13
N PRO A 2 -21.25 30.67 20.50
CA PRO A 2 -19.99 30.72 19.77
C PRO A 2 -20.14 30.04 18.40
N LYS A 3 -19.71 30.71 17.33
CA LYS A 3 -19.60 30.07 16.01
C LYS A 3 -18.49 29.02 16.08
N LYS A 4 -18.78 27.77 15.71
CA LYS A 4 -17.73 26.75 15.53
C LYS A 4 -16.72 27.28 14.52
N GLN A 5 -15.47 27.44 14.93
CA GLN A 5 -14.39 27.79 14.00
C GLN A 5 -14.01 26.53 13.23
N ASN A 6 -14.16 26.53 11.90
CA ASN A 6 -13.70 25.43 11.07
C ASN A 6 -12.18 25.30 11.19
N THR A 7 -11.69 24.09 11.47
CA THR A 7 -10.26 23.82 11.61
C THR A 7 -9.53 24.08 10.30
N THR A 8 -8.20 24.25 10.33
CA THR A 8 -7.40 24.46 9.11
C THR A 8 -7.54 23.30 8.13
N ALA A 9 -7.63 22.05 8.62
CA ALA A 9 -7.94 20.88 7.80
C ALA A 9 -9.36 20.95 7.19
N GLN A 10 -10.37 21.39 7.92
CA GLN A 10 -11.73 21.58 7.39
C GLN A 10 -11.78 22.65 6.30
N ARG A 11 -11.12 23.80 6.52
CA ARG A 11 -11.02 24.89 5.51
C ARG A 11 -10.27 24.45 4.26
N ALA A 12 -9.19 23.68 4.41
CA ALA A 12 -8.45 23.14 3.27
C ALA A 12 -9.25 22.06 2.51
N ARG A 13 -9.96 21.16 3.22
CA ARG A 13 -10.92 20.19 2.63
C ARG A 13 -12.04 20.91 1.86
N GLU A 14 -12.51 22.06 2.34
CA GLU A 14 -13.54 22.89 1.70
C GLU A 14 -13.00 23.63 0.45
N ALA A 15 -11.79 24.19 0.51
CA ALA A 15 -11.11 24.80 -0.63
C ALA A 15 -10.81 23.78 -1.76
N ALA A 16 -10.43 22.54 -1.41
CA ALA A 16 -10.25 21.46 -2.38
C ALA A 16 -11.57 21.06 -3.07
N ARG A 17 -12.69 21.02 -2.33
CA ARG A 17 -14.03 20.82 -2.93
C ARG A 17 -14.43 21.96 -3.87
N GLN A 18 -13.88 23.15 -3.68
CA GLN A 18 -14.08 24.33 -4.54
C GLN A 18 -13.08 24.40 -5.71
N GLY A 19 -12.29 23.35 -5.95
CA GLY A 19 -11.35 23.26 -7.08
C GLY A 19 -10.04 24.03 -6.90
N THR A 20 -9.74 24.52 -5.68
CA THR A 20 -8.44 25.10 -5.36
C THR A 20 -7.48 24.00 -4.92
N LYS A 21 -6.24 24.02 -5.43
CA LYS A 21 -5.18 23.08 -5.06
C LYS A 21 -4.94 23.06 -3.54
N TYR A 22 -4.92 21.88 -2.92
CA TYR A 22 -4.99 21.76 -1.46
C TYR A 22 -3.72 22.27 -0.74
N THR A 23 -2.52 21.98 -1.23
CA THR A 23 -1.28 22.55 -0.66
C THR A 23 -1.20 24.06 -0.90
N GLN A 24 -1.74 24.57 -2.00
CA GLN A 24 -1.89 26.01 -2.24
C GLN A 24 -2.85 26.64 -1.21
N ALA A 25 -3.98 25.99 -0.90
CA ALA A 25 -4.90 26.43 0.15
C ALA A 25 -4.27 26.40 1.55
N LEU A 26 -3.46 25.37 1.86
CA LEU A 26 -2.69 25.32 3.12
C LEU A 26 -1.63 26.41 3.21
N ARG A 27 -0.86 26.68 2.13
CA ARG A 27 0.14 27.76 2.08
C ARG A 27 -0.49 29.14 2.33
N ASN A 28 -1.68 29.37 1.79
CA ASN A 28 -2.43 30.62 2.00
C ASN A 28 -3.07 30.74 3.39
N GLY A 29 -3.16 29.65 4.17
CA GLY A 29 -3.79 29.60 5.50
C GLY A 29 -2.89 29.94 6.68
N ALA A 30 -1.59 30.13 6.45
CA ALA A 30 -0.50 30.38 7.41
C ALA A 30 -0.13 29.20 8.35
N GLY A 31 1.18 28.97 8.50
CA GLY A 31 1.76 28.24 9.64
C GLY A 31 1.91 26.71 9.52
N TYR A 32 2.42 26.18 8.40
CA TYR A 32 2.82 24.77 8.36
C TYR A 32 4.13 24.54 9.14
N HIS A 33 4.00 24.15 10.42
CA HIS A 33 5.05 23.47 11.16
C HIS A 33 4.78 21.97 11.16
N PRO A 34 5.76 21.10 10.85
CA PRO A 34 5.62 19.67 11.08
C PRO A 34 5.57 19.42 12.59
N ALA A 35 4.44 18.94 13.10
CA ALA A 35 4.27 18.63 14.51
C ALA A 35 5.00 17.31 14.86
N ALA A 36 5.85 17.35 15.88
CA ALA A 36 6.58 16.19 16.39
C ALA A 36 5.91 15.61 17.65
N GLY A 37 5.73 14.28 17.69
CA GLY A 37 5.21 13.48 18.83
C GLY A 37 3.73 13.72 19.19
N THR A 38 3.04 12.92 20.02
CA THR A 38 3.23 11.57 20.64
C THR A 38 1.90 11.25 21.39
N THR A 39 1.48 10.04 21.82
CA THR A 39 2.00 8.65 21.85
C THR A 39 0.78 7.72 21.97
N ALA A 40 0.71 6.55 21.31
CA ALA A 40 -0.27 5.50 21.64
C ALA A 40 0.14 4.12 21.09
N THR A 41 -0.08 3.06 21.89
CA THR A 41 0.30 1.68 21.59
C THR A 41 -0.66 0.99 20.60
N ALA A 42 -0.40 1.19 19.31
CA ALA A 42 -0.47 0.12 18.31
C ALA A 42 0.97 -0.21 17.88
N SER A 43 1.21 -1.32 17.19
CA SER A 43 2.53 -1.58 16.59
C SER A 43 2.94 -0.40 15.70
N GLU A 44 4.09 0.21 15.96
CA GLU A 44 4.51 1.48 15.33
C GLU A 44 4.65 1.37 13.79
N ASP A 45 4.75 0.14 13.28
CA ASP A 45 4.89 -0.21 11.86
C ASP A 45 3.74 0.24 10.94
N ASP A 46 2.50 0.39 11.45
CA ASP A 46 1.34 0.73 10.58
C ASP A 46 0.68 2.07 10.90
N ARG A 47 1.51 3.13 10.98
CA ARG A 47 1.08 4.53 11.10
C ARG A 47 0.12 5.02 9.99
N PHE A 48 -0.04 4.25 8.92
CA PHE A 48 -0.90 4.54 7.78
C PHE A 48 -2.07 3.55 7.60
N GLY A 49 -2.30 2.60 8.51
CA GLY A 49 -3.41 1.64 8.42
C GLY A 49 -3.46 0.84 7.10
N GLY A 50 -2.31 0.48 6.51
CA GLY A 50 -2.20 -0.23 5.24
C GLY A 50 -2.46 0.60 3.99
N HIS A 51 -2.55 1.93 4.11
CA HIS A 51 -2.63 2.86 2.98
C HIS A 51 -1.26 3.17 2.40
N GLU A 52 -1.05 2.87 1.12
CA GLU A 52 0.07 3.42 0.34
C GLU A 52 -0.36 4.70 -0.36
N PHE A 53 0.12 5.85 0.12
CA PHE A 53 -0.20 7.16 -0.43
C PHE A 53 0.79 7.58 -1.53
N GLU A 54 0.25 8.12 -2.61
CA GLU A 54 0.99 8.81 -3.69
C GLU A 54 0.41 10.21 -3.93
N TYR A 55 1.24 11.12 -4.41
CA TYR A 55 0.83 12.49 -4.72
C TYR A 55 0.05 12.56 -6.04
N GLU A 56 -1.21 13.00 -5.97
CA GLU A 56 -2.08 13.20 -7.12
C GLU A 56 -2.04 14.67 -7.58
N GLN A 57 -1.29 14.96 -8.65
CA GLN A 57 -1.06 16.32 -9.17
C GLN A 57 -2.35 17.08 -9.54
N VAL A 58 -3.43 16.36 -9.90
CA VAL A 58 -4.71 16.94 -10.34
C VAL A 58 -5.41 17.64 -9.17
N THR A 59 -5.47 17.00 -8.00
CA THR A 59 -6.12 17.51 -6.79
C THR A 59 -5.14 18.16 -5.81
N ASP A 60 -3.83 18.00 -6.04
CA ASP A 60 -2.76 18.46 -5.16
C ASP A 60 -2.89 17.85 -3.75
N LEU A 61 -3.21 16.55 -3.72
CA LEU A 61 -3.49 15.75 -2.52
C LEU A 61 -2.76 14.41 -2.58
N PHE A 62 -2.44 13.85 -1.42
CA PHE A 62 -2.02 12.46 -1.30
C PHE A 62 -3.22 11.52 -1.34
N ARG A 63 -3.21 10.55 -2.24
CA ARG A 63 -4.29 9.59 -2.48
C ARG A 63 -3.76 8.16 -2.36
N CYS A 64 -4.49 7.29 -1.69
CA CYS A 64 -4.12 5.90 -1.61
C CYS A 64 -4.25 5.25 -2.99
N THR A 65 -3.20 4.57 -3.46
CA THR A 65 -3.19 3.90 -4.77
C THR A 65 -4.24 2.78 -4.86
N GLU A 66 -4.58 2.18 -3.72
CA GLU A 66 -5.39 0.97 -3.63
C GLU A 66 -6.87 1.27 -3.35
N CYS A 67 -7.20 1.80 -2.17
CA CYS A 67 -8.60 2.12 -1.82
C CYS A 67 -9.07 3.48 -2.35
N ARG A 68 -8.20 4.26 -3.00
CA ARG A 68 -8.49 5.57 -3.62
C ARG A 68 -8.97 6.68 -2.68
N VAL A 69 -8.95 6.46 -1.36
CA VAL A 69 -9.21 7.47 -0.32
C VAL A 69 -8.03 8.45 -0.23
N TYR A 70 -8.29 9.74 -0.05
CA TYR A 70 -7.24 10.74 0.20
C TYR A 70 -6.74 10.66 1.65
N GLU A 71 -5.45 10.91 1.88
CA GLU A 71 -4.83 10.91 3.21
C GLU A 71 -5.61 11.81 4.19
N VAL A 72 -6.01 12.98 3.73
CA VAL A 72 -6.79 13.97 4.48
C VAL A 72 -8.22 13.51 4.84
N VAL A 73 -8.68 12.37 4.32
CA VAL A 73 -9.96 11.72 4.65
C VAL A 73 -9.73 10.44 5.47
N ALA A 74 -8.62 9.72 5.22
CA ALA A 74 -8.21 8.57 6.01
C ALA A 74 -7.82 8.98 7.45
N ARG A 75 -7.09 10.09 7.59
CA ARG A 75 -6.81 10.73 8.89
C ARG A 75 -8.07 11.44 9.37
N ASP A 76 -8.73 10.87 10.39
CA ASP A 76 -9.68 11.66 11.16
C ASP A 76 -8.94 12.77 11.90
N THR A 77 -9.64 13.87 12.18
CA THR A 77 -9.02 15.12 12.63
C THR A 77 -8.40 15.01 14.02
N ASP A 78 -8.89 14.08 14.84
CA ASP A 78 -8.49 13.83 16.23
C ASP A 78 -8.47 12.31 16.57
N GLY A 79 -8.37 11.43 15.55
CA GLY A 79 -8.54 9.98 15.71
C GLY A 79 -7.54 9.13 14.92
N PRO A 80 -7.47 7.81 15.16
CA PRO A 80 -6.59 6.92 14.42
C PRO A 80 -6.93 6.93 12.92
N ILE A 81 -5.93 6.68 12.08
CA ILE A 81 -6.15 6.58 10.63
C ILE A 81 -7.08 5.40 10.34
N LYS A 82 -8.11 5.62 9.51
CA LYS A 82 -9.04 4.55 9.14
C LYS A 82 -8.30 3.48 8.33
N PRO A 83 -8.38 2.19 8.70
CA PRO A 83 -7.75 1.12 7.95
C PRO A 83 -8.11 1.16 6.47
N CYS A 84 -7.14 0.85 5.63
CA CYS A 84 -7.32 0.70 4.20
C CYS A 84 -8.21 -0.52 3.94
N THR A 85 -9.22 -0.37 3.08
CA THR A 85 -10.03 -1.50 2.59
C THR A 85 -9.35 -2.27 1.47
N GLY A 86 -8.18 -1.83 1.02
CA GLY A 86 -7.44 -2.40 -0.11
C GLY A 86 -8.13 -2.18 -1.46
N PRO A 87 -7.74 -2.96 -2.48
CA PRO A 87 -8.47 -3.11 -3.74
C PRO A 87 -9.94 -3.51 -3.53
N ILE A 88 -10.81 -3.13 -4.47
CA ILE A 88 -12.27 -3.43 -4.42
C ILE A 88 -12.55 -4.94 -4.26
N GLY A 89 -11.71 -5.80 -4.83
CA GLY A 89 -11.85 -7.25 -4.73
C GLY A 89 -11.63 -7.83 -3.33
N TYR A 90 -11.13 -7.06 -2.35
CA TYR A 90 -11.06 -7.47 -0.95
C TYR A 90 -12.45 -7.43 -0.25
N GLY A 91 -13.52 -6.99 -0.93
CA GLY A 91 -14.87 -6.95 -0.37
C GLY A 91 -15.10 -5.94 0.75
N GLY A 92 -14.09 -5.13 1.08
CA GLY A 92 -14.08 -4.23 2.24
C GLY A 92 -13.28 -4.74 3.43
N ASP A 93 -12.69 -5.94 3.35
CA ASP A 93 -11.87 -6.52 4.42
C ASP A 93 -10.68 -5.60 4.76
N THR A 94 -10.53 -5.30 6.05
CA THR A 94 -9.40 -4.54 6.60
C THR A 94 -8.31 -5.43 7.19
N GLU A 95 -8.60 -6.71 7.41
CA GLU A 95 -7.59 -7.71 7.76
C GLU A 95 -6.68 -8.03 6.58
N ARG A 96 -5.47 -8.51 6.87
CA ARG A 96 -4.44 -8.82 5.86
C ARG A 96 -3.82 -10.18 6.09
N VAL A 97 -3.58 -10.86 4.98
CA VAL A 97 -2.82 -12.11 4.89
C VAL A 97 -1.87 -11.98 3.73
N TYR A 98 -0.79 -12.76 3.74
CA TYR A 98 0.26 -12.65 2.74
C TYR A 98 0.54 -13.99 2.06
N LEU A 99 0.96 -13.93 0.81
CA LEU A 99 1.59 -15.03 0.09
C LEU A 99 3.05 -14.63 -0.14
N LEU A 100 3.98 -15.55 0.12
CA LEU A 100 5.38 -15.41 -0.29
C LEU A 100 5.59 -16.27 -1.53
N LEU A 101 5.92 -15.62 -2.64
CA LEU A 101 6.12 -16.27 -3.93
C LEU A 101 7.62 -16.42 -4.17
N THR A 102 8.09 -17.64 -4.44
CA THR A 102 9.45 -17.84 -4.93
C THR A 102 9.42 -17.84 -6.46
N GLU A 103 10.23 -17.00 -7.11
CA GLU A 103 10.35 -17.02 -8.57
C GLU A 103 10.76 -18.42 -9.07
N ASN A 104 10.36 -18.79 -10.29
CA ASN A 104 10.82 -20.04 -10.88
C ASN A 104 12.26 -19.86 -11.42
N PRO A 105 13.27 -20.64 -10.95
CA PRO A 105 14.65 -20.52 -11.41
C PRO A 105 14.87 -20.96 -12.86
N GLU A 106 13.87 -21.56 -13.53
CA GLU A 106 13.91 -21.79 -14.98
C GLU A 106 13.70 -20.52 -15.81
N LEU A 107 13.25 -19.41 -15.21
CA LEU A 107 13.11 -18.13 -15.90
C LEU A 107 14.49 -17.48 -16.10
N PRO A 108 14.82 -16.96 -17.30
CA PRO A 108 16.17 -16.48 -17.60
C PRO A 108 16.54 -15.17 -16.90
N HIS A 109 15.54 -14.38 -16.51
CA HIS A 109 15.66 -13.07 -15.86
C HIS A 109 14.61 -12.99 -14.74
N SER A 110 14.72 -12.03 -13.81
CA SER A 110 13.64 -11.78 -12.85
C SER A 110 12.41 -11.20 -13.55
N HIS A 111 11.24 -11.78 -13.29
CA HIS A 111 9.94 -11.38 -13.85
C HIS A 111 9.04 -10.69 -12.82
N VAL A 112 9.56 -10.36 -11.63
CA VAL A 112 8.83 -9.75 -10.49
C VAL A 112 7.90 -8.61 -10.89
N ALA A 113 8.36 -7.67 -11.72
CA ALA A 113 7.54 -6.54 -12.14
C ALA A 113 6.31 -6.99 -12.96
N SER A 114 6.48 -8.00 -13.82
CA SER A 114 5.39 -8.63 -14.59
C SER A 114 4.47 -9.44 -13.69
N LEU A 115 5.04 -10.19 -12.74
CA LEU A 115 4.28 -10.98 -11.76
C LEU A 115 3.42 -10.08 -10.87
N ALA A 116 3.99 -9.02 -10.28
CA ALA A 116 3.30 -8.02 -9.49
C ALA A 116 2.20 -7.29 -10.28
N TRP A 117 2.44 -7.00 -11.57
CA TRP A 117 1.44 -6.44 -12.48
C TRP A 117 0.27 -7.40 -12.71
N ASN A 118 0.54 -8.67 -13.01
CA ASN A 118 -0.49 -9.69 -13.20
C ASN A 118 -1.31 -9.93 -11.92
N ILE A 119 -0.65 -9.95 -10.76
CA ILE A 119 -1.28 -10.02 -9.43
C ILE A 119 -2.21 -8.83 -9.21
N ARG A 120 -1.74 -7.59 -9.47
CA ARG A 120 -2.57 -6.38 -9.31
C ARG A 120 -3.80 -6.42 -10.22
N ASN A 121 -3.66 -6.92 -11.44
CA ASN A 121 -4.77 -7.09 -12.39
C ASN A 121 -5.80 -8.14 -11.98
N THR A 122 -5.50 -9.02 -11.01
CA THR A 122 -6.53 -9.91 -10.44
C THR A 122 -7.59 -9.13 -9.64
N GLY A 123 -7.27 -7.92 -9.17
CA GLY A 123 -8.10 -7.10 -8.29
C GLY A 123 -8.21 -7.60 -6.85
N ILE A 124 -7.59 -8.75 -6.52
CA ILE A 124 -7.69 -9.45 -5.23
C ILE A 124 -6.33 -9.67 -4.53
N GLY A 125 -5.25 -9.07 -5.06
CA GLY A 125 -3.95 -9.02 -4.41
C GLY A 125 -3.12 -7.83 -4.89
N ARG A 126 -2.11 -7.45 -4.11
CA ARG A 126 -1.10 -6.42 -4.46
C ARG A 126 0.28 -6.83 -3.97
N ALA A 127 1.33 -6.32 -4.60
CA ALA A 127 2.66 -6.30 -4.01
C ALA A 127 2.87 -4.95 -3.31
N PRO A 128 3.02 -4.89 -1.97
CA PRO A 128 3.33 -3.65 -1.26
C PRO A 128 4.70 -3.05 -1.64
N ARG A 129 4.99 -1.84 -1.17
CA ARG A 129 6.38 -1.31 -1.17
C ARG A 129 7.30 -2.24 -0.39
N TYR A 130 8.53 -2.41 -0.88
CA TYR A 130 9.54 -3.33 -0.33
C TYR A 130 9.11 -4.81 -0.30
N ALA A 131 8.13 -5.21 -1.12
CA ALA A 131 7.66 -6.59 -1.18
C ALA A 131 8.62 -7.59 -1.84
N TRP A 132 9.63 -7.15 -2.58
CA TRP A 132 10.56 -8.06 -3.27
C TRP A 132 11.98 -7.99 -2.72
N ARG A 133 12.58 -9.16 -2.55
CA ARG A 133 13.99 -9.36 -2.22
C ARG A 133 14.43 -10.79 -2.56
N ASP A 134 15.68 -10.98 -2.98
CA ASP A 134 16.34 -12.30 -3.09
C ASP A 134 15.52 -13.37 -3.86
N GLY A 135 14.89 -12.97 -4.99
CA GLY A 135 14.07 -13.87 -5.82
C GLY A 135 12.70 -14.23 -5.22
N LYS A 136 12.29 -13.55 -4.15
CA LYS A 136 11.00 -13.74 -3.49
C LYS A 136 10.14 -12.48 -3.55
N LEU A 137 8.88 -12.64 -3.91
CA LEU A 137 7.88 -11.56 -3.95
C LEU A 137 6.79 -11.82 -2.90
N LEU A 138 6.66 -10.92 -1.94
CA LEU A 138 5.55 -10.88 -1.01
C LEU A 138 4.32 -10.28 -1.68
N VAL A 139 3.16 -10.87 -1.42
CA VAL A 139 1.88 -10.43 -1.96
C VAL A 139 0.90 -10.30 -0.81
N GLU A 140 0.29 -9.14 -0.68
CA GLU A 140 -0.80 -8.89 0.26
C GLU A 140 -2.15 -9.26 -0.38
N SER A 141 -3.04 -9.84 0.42
CA SER A 141 -4.44 -10.11 0.09
C SER A 141 -5.33 -10.00 1.33
N ALA A 142 -6.62 -10.24 1.16
CA ALA A 142 -7.60 -10.35 2.24
C ALA A 142 -7.98 -11.83 2.51
N PRO A 143 -8.35 -12.20 3.76
CA PRO A 143 -8.68 -13.58 4.11
C PRO A 143 -9.77 -14.21 3.23
N SER A 144 -10.76 -13.42 2.80
CA SER A 144 -11.88 -13.87 1.97
C SER A 144 -11.50 -14.29 0.55
N VAL A 145 -10.36 -13.84 0.01
CA VAL A 145 -9.97 -14.02 -1.40
C VAL A 145 -8.58 -14.59 -1.63
N VAL A 146 -7.75 -14.73 -0.59
CA VAL A 146 -6.36 -15.21 -0.69
C VAL A 146 -6.23 -16.59 -1.35
N ALA A 147 -7.19 -17.50 -1.13
CA ALA A 147 -7.18 -18.83 -1.75
C ALA A 147 -7.43 -18.78 -3.27
N GLU A 148 -8.33 -17.90 -3.73
CA GLU A 148 -8.57 -17.65 -5.15
C GLU A 148 -7.40 -16.90 -5.79
N LEU A 149 -6.72 -16.02 -5.05
CA LEU A 149 -5.50 -15.36 -5.50
C LEU A 149 -4.37 -16.38 -5.71
N ALA A 150 -4.11 -17.28 -4.74
CA ALA A 150 -3.11 -18.33 -4.86
C ALA A 150 -3.35 -19.20 -6.11
N ARG A 151 -4.59 -19.69 -6.28
CA ARG A 151 -5.02 -20.47 -7.45
C ARG A 151 -4.82 -19.73 -8.78
N ARG A 152 -4.96 -18.39 -8.81
CA ARG A 152 -4.67 -17.58 -10.01
C ARG A 152 -3.17 -17.42 -10.26
N ILE A 153 -2.37 -17.27 -9.20
CA ILE A 153 -0.91 -17.15 -9.31
C ILE A 153 -0.28 -18.43 -9.87
N GLU A 154 -0.74 -19.60 -9.42
CA GLU A 154 -0.32 -20.92 -9.96
C GLU A 154 -0.61 -21.08 -11.47
N GLN A 155 -1.56 -20.31 -12.01
CA GLN A 155 -1.92 -20.32 -13.43
C GLN A 155 -1.10 -19.32 -14.27
N ILE A 156 -0.27 -18.48 -13.65
CA ILE A 156 0.61 -17.55 -14.36
C ILE A 156 1.79 -18.32 -14.94
N THR A 157 1.92 -18.30 -16.26
CA THR A 157 3.03 -18.92 -17.00
C THR A 157 3.76 -17.90 -17.86
N SER A 158 5.04 -18.17 -18.12
CA SER A 158 5.87 -17.48 -19.10
C SER A 158 6.25 -18.44 -20.22
N THR A 159 6.38 -17.93 -21.45
CA THR A 159 6.84 -18.74 -22.59
C THR A 159 8.35 -18.65 -22.73
N ILE A 160 9.05 -19.79 -22.67
CA ILE A 160 10.51 -19.90 -22.81
C ILE A 160 10.82 -21.00 -23.81
N ASP A 161 11.55 -20.70 -24.87
CA ASP A 161 11.91 -21.65 -25.95
C ASP A 161 10.71 -22.43 -26.50
N SER A 162 9.56 -21.75 -26.64
CA SER A 162 8.25 -22.33 -27.02
C SER A 162 7.59 -23.27 -25.98
N ARG A 163 8.18 -23.45 -24.79
CA ARG A 163 7.56 -24.17 -23.64
C ARG A 163 6.83 -23.18 -22.73
N GLN A 164 5.75 -23.62 -22.05
CA GLN A 164 5.17 -22.87 -20.94
C GLN A 164 5.86 -23.25 -19.64
N VAL A 165 6.27 -22.25 -18.86
CA VAL A 165 6.97 -22.40 -17.57
C VAL A 165 6.18 -21.64 -16.50
N PRO A 166 5.85 -22.23 -15.34
CA PRO A 166 5.20 -21.50 -14.24
C PRO A 166 6.03 -20.28 -13.82
N ALA A 167 5.40 -19.15 -13.54
CA ALA A 167 6.10 -17.93 -13.13
C ALA A 167 6.73 -18.04 -11.72
N VAL A 168 6.19 -18.94 -10.90
CA VAL A 168 6.62 -19.19 -9.51
C VAL A 168 6.94 -20.66 -9.30
N SER A 169 7.86 -20.95 -8.38
CA SER A 169 8.22 -22.30 -7.94
C SER A 169 7.54 -22.69 -6.61
N SER A 170 7.19 -21.71 -5.77
CA SER A 170 6.36 -21.91 -4.56
C SER A 170 5.37 -20.77 -4.36
N VAL A 171 4.28 -21.07 -3.64
CA VAL A 171 3.27 -20.13 -3.14
C VAL A 171 3.04 -20.44 -1.66
N ASP A 172 3.75 -19.74 -0.78
CA ASP A 172 3.76 -20.01 0.65
C ASP A 172 2.78 -19.07 1.39
N HIS A 173 1.79 -19.62 2.08
CA HIS A 173 0.82 -18.84 2.85
C HIS A 173 1.40 -18.35 4.18
N LEU A 174 1.26 -17.05 4.46
CA LEU A 174 1.78 -16.38 5.65
C LEU A 174 0.67 -15.67 6.45
N THR A 175 0.84 -15.61 7.78
CA THR A 175 0.02 -14.75 8.63
C THR A 175 0.33 -13.27 8.39
N ALA A 176 -0.54 -12.40 8.92
CA ALA A 176 -0.36 -10.96 8.83
C ALA A 176 0.97 -10.50 9.45
N GLU A 177 1.38 -11.13 10.56
CA GLU A 177 2.59 -10.84 11.32
C GLU A 177 3.84 -11.24 10.53
N ALA A 178 3.85 -12.45 9.98
CA ALA A 178 4.98 -12.96 9.20
C ALA A 178 5.22 -12.14 7.93
N GLY A 179 4.15 -11.75 7.22
CA GLY A 179 4.27 -10.87 6.05
C GLY A 179 4.77 -9.46 6.41
N ARG A 180 4.26 -8.86 7.50
CA ARG A 180 4.75 -7.56 7.98
C ARG A 180 6.22 -7.60 8.41
N ALA A 181 6.67 -8.69 9.06
CA ALA A 181 8.08 -8.86 9.41
C ALA A 181 8.99 -8.85 8.17
N ILE A 182 8.63 -9.57 7.11
CA ILE A 182 9.37 -9.57 5.84
C ILE A 182 9.42 -8.17 5.20
N LEU A 183 8.31 -7.40 5.25
CA LEU A 183 8.32 -6.01 4.77
C LEU A 183 9.25 -5.11 5.58
N ALA A 184 9.29 -5.26 6.90
CA ALA A 184 10.18 -4.50 7.77
C ALA A 184 11.66 -4.86 7.54
N GLU A 185 11.97 -6.16 7.37
CA GLU A 185 13.32 -6.64 7.03
C GLU A 185 13.78 -6.11 5.66
N ASN A 186 12.91 -6.19 4.64
CA ASN A 186 13.21 -5.66 3.30
C ASN A 186 13.38 -4.14 3.30
N TYR A 187 12.57 -3.41 4.07
CA TYR A 187 12.72 -1.96 4.24
C TYR A 187 14.03 -1.61 4.94
N ALA A 188 14.37 -2.28 6.05
CA ALA A 188 15.62 -2.04 6.79
C ALA A 188 16.84 -2.30 5.89
N ALA A 189 16.81 -3.35 5.07
CA ALA A 189 17.87 -3.65 4.11
C ALA A 189 17.94 -2.61 2.98
N TYR A 190 16.80 -2.12 2.47
CA TYR A 190 16.75 -1.02 1.50
C TYR A 190 17.38 0.26 2.09
N VAL A 191 17.03 0.63 3.33
CA VAL A 191 17.60 1.81 4.01
C VAL A 191 19.10 1.66 4.25
N ALA A 192 19.58 0.46 4.56
CA ALA A 192 21.01 0.19 4.73
C ALA A 192 21.81 0.32 3.40
N GLU A 193 21.18 0.07 2.25
CA GLU A 193 21.82 0.11 0.93
C GLU A 193 21.68 1.49 0.25
N TYR A 194 20.53 2.16 0.40
CA TYR A 194 20.16 3.38 -0.35
C TYR A 194 19.92 4.62 0.54
N GLY A 195 19.87 4.47 1.86
CA GLY A 195 19.46 5.53 2.79
C GLY A 195 17.94 5.61 2.98
N GLU A 196 17.49 6.50 3.88
CA GLU A 196 16.06 6.74 4.08
C GLU A 196 15.42 7.42 2.85
N PRO A 197 14.22 7.00 2.40
CA PRO A 197 13.45 7.73 1.40
C PRO A 197 13.02 9.09 1.95
N ALA A 198 13.24 10.16 1.17
CA ALA A 198 12.88 11.54 1.49
C ALA A 198 11.36 11.82 1.38
#